data_AF-A0A7X6CSK8-F1
#
_entry.id   AF-A0A7X6CSK8-F1
#
_cell.length_a   1.000
_cell.length_b   1.000
_cell.length_c   1.000
_cell.angle_alpha   90.00
_cell.angle_beta   90.00
_cell.angle_gamma   90.00
#
_symmetry.space_group_name_H-M   'P 1'
#
loop_
_entity.id
_entity.type
_entity.pdbx_description
1 polymer ?
#
loop_
_entity_poly.entity_id
_entity_poly.type
_entity_poly.pdbx_seq_one_letter_code
_entity_poly.pdbx_strand_id
1 'polypeptide(L)'
;MNWQDEAMRYEPLKAQDLYDFATAEQKQEAVEAYNRAVNKLRSGNGDVAGIALRQLAAQYPDFAEAGLLSVCCQMLWGDRRGALQILQRFSQAGYLTEDESFKTERYLAAVSSEPARETEDPGAVVVMDGENLRRDTVKPPRLLRRASADSGVEVASASEQEAFLREHNLNLKKHHYVASRSSNLLIKWLVTLLIILLLIALLLVVFLLLPQGGKTGAAATASPGLLNWSGLRLWRPVNLFQA
;
A
#
# COMPACT_ATOMS: atom_id res chain seq x y z
N MET A 1 -10.52 7.96 17.46
CA MET A 1 -9.12 7.55 17.78
C MET A 1 -8.28 8.81 17.91
N ASN A 2 -7.25 8.89 18.76
CA ASN A 2 -6.38 10.09 18.75
C ASN A 2 -5.31 9.96 17.65
N TRP A 3 -5.62 10.53 16.48
CA TRP A 3 -4.75 10.48 15.31
C TRP A 3 -3.40 11.18 15.51
N GLN A 4 -3.35 12.18 16.39
CA GLN A 4 -2.12 12.91 16.68
C GLN A 4 -1.14 12.03 17.46
N ASP A 5 -1.63 11.38 18.53
CA ASP A 5 -0.83 10.45 19.32
C ASP A 5 -0.34 9.28 18.47
N GLU A 6 -1.20 8.77 17.58
CA GLU A 6 -0.85 7.69 16.68
C GLU A 6 0.24 8.11 15.68
N ALA A 7 0.13 9.29 15.07
CA ALA A 7 1.14 9.81 14.15
C ALA A 7 2.51 9.98 14.82
N MET A 8 2.53 10.34 16.12
CA MET A 8 3.77 10.50 16.88
C MET A 8 4.47 9.18 17.25
N ARG A 9 3.78 8.04 17.13
CA ARG A 9 4.39 6.71 17.34
C ARG A 9 5.26 6.24 16.19
N TYR A 10 5.14 6.86 15.02
CA TYR A 10 5.98 6.50 13.89
C TYR A 10 7.43 6.94 14.13
N GLU A 11 8.35 6.02 13.82
CA GLU A 11 9.78 6.19 14.02
C GLU A 11 10.54 6.24 12.70
N PRO A 12 11.73 6.88 12.68
CA PRO A 12 12.60 6.81 11.53
C PRO A 12 12.96 5.37 11.18
N LEU A 13 12.91 5.04 9.89
CA LEU A 13 13.15 3.70 9.35
C LEU A 13 14.54 3.59 8.72
N LYS A 14 15.05 2.37 8.59
CA LYS A 14 16.22 2.06 7.76
C LYS A 14 15.77 1.28 6.53
N ALA A 15 16.41 1.53 5.39
CA ALA A 15 16.02 0.89 4.12
C ALA A 15 16.17 -0.63 4.12
N GLN A 16 17.06 -1.17 4.95
CA GLN A 16 17.28 -2.61 5.12
C GLN A 16 16.11 -3.33 5.82
N ASP A 17 15.32 -2.61 6.63
CA ASP A 17 14.27 -3.21 7.44
C ASP A 17 12.93 -3.26 6.67
N LEU A 18 12.91 -2.73 5.44
CA LEU A 18 11.71 -2.61 4.62
C LEU A 18 11.64 -3.65 3.51
N TYR A 19 10.42 -4.14 3.29
CA TYR A 19 10.08 -4.99 2.16
C TYR A 19 10.46 -4.35 0.81
N ASP A 20 10.67 -5.18 -0.21
CA ASP A 20 11.08 -4.72 -1.54
C ASP A 20 9.91 -4.09 -2.31
N PHE A 21 9.72 -2.78 -2.14
CA PHE A 21 8.75 -1.99 -2.91
C PHE A 21 9.38 -1.27 -4.12
N ALA A 22 10.70 -1.06 -4.16
CA ALA A 22 11.41 -0.32 -5.20
C ALA A 22 12.85 -0.84 -5.39
N THR A 23 13.63 -0.26 -6.30
CA THR A 23 15.07 -0.55 -6.40
C THR A 23 15.80 -0.08 -5.13
N ALA A 24 17.00 -0.60 -4.85
CA ALA A 24 17.75 -0.23 -3.65
C ALA A 24 17.97 1.30 -3.52
N GLU A 25 18.32 1.96 -4.63
CA GLU A 25 18.50 3.42 -4.67
C GLU A 25 17.19 4.17 -4.38
N GLN A 26 16.09 3.77 -5.04
CA GLN A 26 14.78 4.38 -4.84
C GLN A 26 14.24 4.14 -3.43
N LYS A 27 14.51 2.96 -2.85
CA LYS A 27 14.14 2.62 -1.49
C LYS A 27 14.87 3.52 -0.50
N GLN A 28 16.17 3.70 -0.68
CA GLN A 28 16.98 4.58 0.15
C GLN A 28 16.46 6.02 0.10
N GLU A 29 16.20 6.54 -1.09
CA GLU A 29 15.64 7.89 -1.27
C GLU A 29 14.26 8.05 -0.61
N ALA A 30 13.37 7.07 -0.79
CA ALA A 30 12.04 7.07 -0.20
C ALA A 30 12.09 7.05 1.34
N VAL A 31 13.01 6.27 1.92
CA VAL A 31 13.23 6.19 3.36
C VAL A 31 13.78 7.50 3.90
N GLU A 32 14.72 8.14 3.20
CA GLU A 32 15.23 9.45 3.60
C GLU A 32 14.14 10.52 3.56
N ALA A 33 13.30 10.52 2.52
CA ALA A 33 12.16 11.42 2.42
C ALA A 33 11.14 11.18 3.55
N TYR A 34 10.84 9.92 3.86
CA TYR A 34 10.00 9.52 4.99
C TYR A 34 10.57 10.03 6.32
N ASN A 35 11.85 9.76 6.59
CA ASN A 35 12.51 10.17 7.83
C ASN A 35 12.54 11.70 7.99
N ARG A 36 12.75 12.44 6.90
CA ARG A 36 12.61 13.90 6.90
C ARG A 36 11.20 14.32 7.29
N ALA A 37 10.17 13.69 6.74
CA ALA A 37 8.78 13.99 7.08
C ALA A 37 8.46 13.67 8.55
N VAL A 38 8.90 12.52 9.08
CA VAL A 38 8.75 12.17 10.51
C VAL A 38 9.40 13.21 11.41
N ASN A 39 10.61 13.66 11.09
CA ASN A 39 11.29 14.70 11.85
C ASN A 39 10.55 16.04 11.80
N LYS A 40 9.97 16.42 10.64
CA LYS A 40 9.15 17.62 10.51
C LYS A 40 7.84 17.53 11.29
N LEU A 41 7.22 16.34 11.33
CA LEU A 41 6.03 16.09 12.14
C LEU A 41 6.33 16.33 13.63
N ARG A 42 7.44 15.76 14.13
CA ARG A 42 7.91 15.93 15.51
C ARG A 42 8.29 17.36 15.86
N SER A 43 8.80 18.13 14.89
CA SER A 43 9.13 19.55 15.07
C SER A 43 7.91 20.48 15.02
N GLY A 44 6.68 19.95 14.99
CA GLY A 44 5.44 20.73 14.90
C GLY A 44 5.11 21.27 13.50
N ASN A 45 5.84 20.84 12.46
CA ASN A 45 5.58 21.20 11.07
C ASN A 45 4.72 20.12 10.38
N GLY A 46 3.60 19.78 11.01
CA GLY A 46 2.70 18.71 10.57
C GLY A 46 2.16 18.90 9.16
N ASP A 47 1.87 20.14 8.76
CA ASP A 47 1.33 20.42 7.42
C ASP A 47 2.33 20.08 6.31
N VAL A 48 3.59 20.48 6.50
CA VAL A 48 4.69 20.18 5.56
C VAL A 48 4.98 18.68 5.53
N ALA A 49 5.00 18.04 6.70
CA ALA A 49 5.20 16.60 6.82
C ALA A 49 4.11 15.83 6.06
N GLY A 50 2.85 16.17 6.26
CA GLY A 50 1.75 15.50 5.59
C GLY A 50 1.74 15.70 4.07
N ILE A 51 2.14 16.87 3.57
CA ILE A 51 2.26 17.10 2.11
C ILE A 51 3.34 16.20 1.53
N ALA A 52 4.50 16.14 2.18
CA ALA A 52 5.60 15.27 1.76
C ALA A 52 5.18 13.79 1.81
N LEU A 53 4.48 13.37 2.86
CA LEU A 53 3.97 11.99 3.00
C LEU A 53 2.91 11.63 1.97
N ARG A 54 2.00 12.55 1.64
CA ARG A 54 0.99 12.33 0.60
C ARG A 54 1.66 12.14 -0.78
N GLN A 55 2.67 12.95 -1.08
CA GLN A 55 3.46 12.79 -2.30
C GLN A 55 4.23 11.48 -2.30
N LEU A 56 4.85 11.13 -1.18
CA LEU A 56 5.61 9.89 -1.03
C LEU A 56 4.72 8.66 -1.20
N ALA A 57 3.53 8.65 -0.61
CA ALA A 57 2.54 7.59 -0.75
C ALA A 57 1.97 7.50 -2.19
N ALA A 58 1.91 8.61 -2.92
CA ALA A 58 1.53 8.60 -4.33
C ALA A 58 2.66 8.03 -5.23
N GLN A 59 3.92 8.36 -4.92
CA GLN A 59 5.09 7.94 -5.68
C GLN A 59 5.47 6.47 -5.41
N TYR A 60 5.40 6.05 -4.15
CA TYR A 60 5.71 4.70 -3.70
C TYR A 60 4.49 4.11 -3.00
N PRO A 61 3.49 3.68 -3.77
CA PRO A 61 2.24 3.23 -3.19
C PRO A 61 2.33 1.93 -2.40
N ASP A 62 3.40 1.15 -2.60
CA ASP A 62 3.66 -0.09 -1.86
C ASP A 62 4.50 0.15 -0.59
N PHE A 63 4.83 1.42 -0.28
CA PHE A 63 5.48 1.81 0.96
C PHE A 63 4.42 2.02 2.05
N ALA A 64 4.11 0.93 2.76
CA ALA A 64 3.03 0.88 3.75
C ALA A 64 3.14 1.94 4.85
N GLU A 65 4.30 2.06 5.52
CA GLU A 65 4.50 3.00 6.62
C GLU A 65 4.28 4.46 6.21
N ALA A 66 4.73 4.83 5.01
CA ALA A 66 4.50 6.16 4.47
C ALA A 66 3.01 6.42 4.21
N GLY A 67 2.30 5.44 3.64
CA GLY A 67 0.86 5.53 3.40
C GLY A 67 0.05 5.58 4.69
N LEU A 68 0.38 4.74 5.68
CA LEU A 68 -0.31 4.69 6.97
C LEU A 68 -0.09 5.98 7.79
N LEU A 69 1.13 6.52 7.81
CA LEU A 69 1.39 7.82 8.43
C LEU A 69 0.70 8.97 7.68
N SER A 70 0.64 8.90 6.34
CA SER A 70 -0.14 9.84 5.51
C SER A 70 -1.62 9.80 5.88
N VAL A 71 -2.21 8.62 6.15
CA VAL A 71 -3.59 8.49 6.63
C VAL A 71 -3.79 9.22 7.94
N CYS A 72 -2.89 9.07 8.93
CA CYS A 72 -2.98 9.81 10.18
C CYS A 72 -2.97 11.33 9.95
N CYS A 73 -2.10 11.82 9.07
CA CYS A 73 -2.04 13.25 8.72
C CYS A 73 -3.34 13.73 8.05
N GLN A 74 -3.92 12.94 7.15
CA GLN A 74 -5.17 13.28 6.47
C GLN A 74 -6.35 13.32 7.43
N MET A 75 -6.42 12.39 8.38
CA MET A 75 -7.43 12.41 9.43
C MET A 75 -7.29 13.63 10.35
N LEU A 76 -6.06 14.08 10.65
CA LEU A 76 -5.82 15.31 11.40
C LEU A 76 -6.33 16.56 10.66
N TRP A 77 -6.29 16.57 9.33
CA TRP A 77 -6.81 17.66 8.50
C TRP A 77 -8.29 17.52 8.14
N GLY A 78 -8.96 16.44 8.58
CA GLY A 78 -10.35 16.16 8.22
C GLY A 78 -10.55 15.61 6.80
N ASP A 79 -9.49 15.24 6.09
CA ASP A 79 -9.54 14.61 4.76
C ASP A 79 -9.86 13.11 4.87
N ARG A 80 -11.09 12.81 5.33
CA ARG A 80 -11.55 11.44 5.55
C ARG A 80 -11.59 10.62 4.26
N ARG A 81 -11.95 11.25 3.14
CA ARG A 81 -12.08 10.58 1.84
C ARG A 81 -10.73 10.10 1.34
N GLY A 82 -9.70 10.95 1.40
CA GLY A 82 -8.34 10.56 1.07
C GLY A 82 -7.85 9.41 1.95
N ALA A 83 -8.10 9.50 3.26
CA ALA A 83 -7.67 8.48 4.22
C ALA A 83 -8.28 7.10 3.90
N LEU A 84 -9.61 7.07 3.65
CA LEU A 84 -10.30 5.83 3.26
C LEU A 84 -9.76 5.24 1.97
N GLN A 85 -9.47 6.06 0.96
CA GLN A 85 -8.96 5.57 -0.33
C GLN A 85 -7.62 4.84 -0.17
N ILE A 86 -6.71 5.39 0.66
CA ILE A 86 -5.42 4.75 0.95
C ILE A 86 -5.63 3.44 1.72
N LEU A 87 -6.45 3.47 2.77
CA LEU A 87 -6.71 2.28 3.60
C LEU A 87 -7.39 1.15 2.82
N GLN A 88 -8.36 1.45 1.96
CA GLN A 88 -9.02 0.45 1.11
C GLN A 88 -8.05 -0.19 0.11
N ARG A 89 -7.09 0.58 -0.40
CA ARG A 89 -6.04 0.04 -1.27
C ARG A 89 -5.15 -0.93 -0.50
N PHE A 90 -4.75 -0.55 0.72
CA PHE A 90 -3.93 -1.41 1.59
C PHE A 90 -4.68 -2.66 2.04
N SER A 91 -5.97 -2.58 2.39
CA SER A 91 -6.74 -3.77 2.77
C SER A 91 -6.88 -4.78 1.63
N GLN A 92 -6.72 -4.34 0.37
CA GLN A 92 -6.73 -5.19 -0.82
C GLN A 92 -5.31 -5.61 -1.24
N ALA A 93 -4.27 -5.07 -0.62
CA ALA A 93 -2.88 -5.36 -0.94
C ALA A 93 -2.43 -6.67 -0.28
N GLY A 94 -1.99 -7.64 -1.09
CA GLY A 94 -1.49 -8.93 -0.61
C GLY A 94 -0.01 -8.93 -0.18
N TYR A 95 0.60 -7.76 0.06
CA TYR A 95 2.03 -7.61 0.34
C TYR A 95 2.34 -6.97 1.70
N LEU A 96 1.33 -6.65 2.50
CA LEU A 96 1.51 -6.04 3.81
C LEU A 96 2.05 -7.06 4.81
N THR A 97 2.87 -6.59 5.74
CA THR A 97 3.24 -7.40 6.92
C THR A 97 2.03 -7.61 7.84
N GLU A 98 2.13 -8.54 8.78
CA GLU A 98 1.05 -8.80 9.74
C GLU A 98 0.74 -7.56 10.59
N ASP A 99 1.78 -6.84 11.04
CA ASP A 99 1.63 -5.60 11.81
C ASP A 99 1.00 -4.47 10.96
N GLU A 100 1.44 -4.29 9.72
CA GLU A 100 0.86 -3.31 8.79
C GLU A 100 -0.60 -3.63 8.46
N SER A 101 -0.93 -4.90 8.25
CA SER A 101 -2.30 -5.36 8.00
C SER A 101 -3.20 -5.07 9.20
N PHE A 102 -2.72 -5.41 10.40
CA PHE A 102 -3.43 -5.13 11.65
C PHE A 102 -3.65 -3.63 11.86
N LYS A 103 -2.63 -2.79 11.62
CA LYS A 103 -2.76 -1.32 11.65
C LYS A 103 -3.78 -0.82 10.62
N THR A 104 -3.74 -1.34 9.40
CA THR A 104 -4.65 -0.97 8.31
C THR A 104 -6.10 -1.24 8.69
N GLU A 105 -6.40 -2.44 9.20
CA GLU A 105 -7.75 -2.81 9.64
C GLU A 105 -8.22 -1.93 10.81
N ARG A 106 -7.34 -1.72 11.80
CA ARG A 106 -7.62 -0.85 12.94
C ARG A 106 -7.92 0.59 12.49
N TYR A 107 -7.14 1.12 11.55
CA TYR A 107 -7.33 2.46 11.03
C TYR A 107 -8.62 2.53 10.22
N LEU A 108 -8.92 1.53 9.40
CA LEU A 108 -10.15 1.48 8.60
C LEU A 108 -11.39 1.44 9.50
N ALA A 109 -11.38 0.67 10.58
CA ALA A 109 -12.46 0.68 11.58
C ALA A 109 -12.60 2.04 12.27
N ALA A 110 -11.49 2.67 12.64
CA ALA A 110 -11.48 3.99 13.28
C ALA A 110 -12.01 5.10 12.34
N VAL A 111 -11.55 5.15 11.09
CA VAL A 111 -12.01 6.13 10.09
C VAL A 111 -13.46 5.89 9.72
N SER A 112 -13.93 4.65 9.68
CA SER A 112 -15.33 4.32 9.35
C SER A 112 -16.30 4.63 10.48
N SER A 113 -15.87 4.49 11.73
CA SER A 113 -16.68 4.78 12.92
C SER A 113 -16.75 6.27 13.29
N GLU A 114 -15.83 7.10 12.81
CA GLU A 114 -15.93 8.55 13.02
C GLU A 114 -17.13 9.11 12.24
N PRO A 115 -18.02 9.89 12.90
CA PRO A 115 -19.10 10.56 12.21
C PRO A 115 -18.48 11.45 11.13
N ALA A 116 -19.11 11.51 9.96
CA ALA A 116 -18.73 12.52 8.97
C ALA A 116 -18.91 13.86 9.66
N ARG A 117 -17.81 14.45 10.13
CA ARG A 117 -17.78 15.88 10.36
C ARG A 117 -18.11 16.43 8.99
N GLU A 118 -19.29 17.02 8.83
CA GLU A 118 -19.54 17.94 7.75
C GLU A 118 -18.38 18.91 7.82
N THR A 119 -17.36 18.67 7.00
CA THR A 119 -16.42 19.70 6.62
C THR A 119 -17.31 20.77 6.04
N GLU A 120 -17.61 21.79 6.84
CA GLU A 120 -17.83 23.13 6.32
C GLU A 120 -16.68 23.34 5.35
N ASP A 121 -17.01 23.18 4.08
CA ASP A 121 -16.11 23.33 2.97
C ASP A 121 -15.45 24.71 3.15
N PRO A 122 -14.15 24.79 3.47
CA PRO A 122 -13.49 26.09 3.59
C PRO A 122 -13.39 26.80 2.22
N GLY A 123 -13.98 26.22 1.15
CA GLY A 123 -14.18 26.80 -0.17
C GLY A 123 -15.63 26.94 -0.62
N ALA A 124 -16.67 26.59 0.15
CA ALA A 124 -18.06 26.83 -0.23
C ALA A 124 -18.46 28.29 0.05
N VAL A 125 -17.84 29.21 -0.69
CA VAL A 125 -18.53 30.46 -1.01
C VAL A 125 -19.72 30.05 -1.86
N VAL A 126 -20.92 30.29 -1.34
CA VAL A 126 -22.16 30.31 -2.13
C VAL A 126 -21.98 31.39 -3.19
N VAL A 127 -21.48 31.01 -4.36
CA VAL A 127 -21.54 31.83 -5.57
C VAL A 127 -22.89 31.55 -6.20
N MET A 128 -23.90 32.29 -5.75
CA MET A 128 -25.02 32.62 -6.62
C MET A 128 -24.58 33.79 -7.50
N ASP A 129 -24.16 33.49 -8.72
CA ASP A 129 -24.76 34.05 -9.93
C ASP A 129 -24.04 33.53 -11.18
N GLY A 130 -24.82 33.43 -12.26
CA GLY A 130 -24.51 32.66 -13.45
C GLY A 130 -23.39 33.21 -14.34
N GLU A 131 -22.98 32.33 -15.25
CA GLU A 131 -22.16 32.58 -16.43
C GLU A 131 -20.72 33.07 -16.19
N ASN A 132 -19.78 32.12 -16.08
CA ASN A 132 -18.67 31.94 -17.02
C ASN A 132 -17.65 30.94 -16.45
N LEU A 133 -17.45 29.81 -17.15
CA LEU A 133 -16.38 28.86 -16.87
C LEU A 133 -15.02 29.50 -17.16
N ARG A 134 -14.32 29.96 -16.12
CA ARG A 134 -12.85 30.03 -16.12
C ARG A 134 -12.32 29.02 -15.12
N ARG A 135 -11.39 28.18 -15.59
CA ARG A 135 -10.61 27.25 -14.77
C ARG A 135 -9.82 28.07 -13.75
N ASP A 136 -10.32 28.16 -12.53
CA ASP A 136 -9.53 28.67 -11.42
C ASP A 136 -8.56 27.60 -10.94
N THR A 137 -7.32 28.05 -10.84
CA THR A 137 -6.16 27.33 -10.37
C THR A 137 -6.39 26.98 -8.90
N VAL A 138 -6.44 25.68 -8.59
CA VAL A 138 -6.56 25.16 -7.23
C VAL A 138 -5.45 25.75 -6.37
N LYS A 139 -5.81 26.69 -5.51
CA LYS A 139 -4.92 27.32 -4.55
C LYS A 139 -4.56 26.26 -3.49
N PRO A 140 -3.27 25.94 -3.26
CA PRO A 140 -2.90 24.94 -2.27
C PRO A 140 -3.30 25.39 -0.85
N PRO A 141 -3.61 24.44 0.05
CA PRO A 141 -4.09 24.75 1.40
C PRO A 141 -3.06 25.60 2.16
N ARG A 142 -3.54 26.66 2.80
CA ARG A 142 -2.73 27.55 3.65
C ARG A 142 -2.29 26.78 4.89
N LEU A 143 -0.98 26.57 5.00
CA LEU A 143 -0.34 25.99 6.19
C LEU A 143 -0.50 26.97 7.36
N LEU A 144 -1.09 26.54 8.47
CA LEU A 144 -1.28 27.36 9.67
C LEU A 144 -0.50 26.74 10.83
N ARG A 145 0.58 27.41 11.22
CA ARG A 145 1.40 27.02 12.37
C ARG A 145 0.79 27.60 13.66
N ARG A 146 0.63 26.76 14.69
CA ARG A 146 0.29 27.19 16.05
C ARG A 146 1.60 27.48 16.79
N ALA A 147 1.88 28.75 17.05
CA ALA A 147 3.02 29.17 17.87
C ALA A 147 2.68 28.99 19.37
N SER A 148 3.69 28.59 20.16
CA SER A 148 3.60 28.58 21.61
C SER A 148 3.36 29.99 22.16
N ALA A 149 2.63 30.02 23.27
CA ALA A 149 2.17 31.18 24.03
C ALA A 149 3.03 32.45 23.86
N ASP A 150 2.36 33.52 23.41
CA ASP A 150 2.76 34.93 23.51
C ASP A 150 3.33 35.65 22.27
N SER A 151 3.25 35.09 21.07
CA SER A 151 3.42 35.92 19.86
C SER A 151 2.55 35.45 18.70
N GLY A 152 2.09 36.41 17.91
CA GLY A 152 1.08 36.25 16.88
C GLY A 152 1.37 35.16 15.84
N VAL A 153 0.32 34.75 15.15
CA VAL A 153 0.37 33.76 14.07
C VAL A 153 1.22 34.30 12.93
N GLU A 154 2.51 33.93 12.90
CA GLU A 154 3.37 34.18 11.75
C GLU A 154 3.11 33.13 10.67
N VAL A 155 2.50 33.59 9.59
CA VAL A 155 2.31 32.83 8.36
C VAL A 155 3.69 32.60 7.76
N ALA A 156 4.06 31.33 7.52
CA ALA A 156 5.28 31.01 6.77
C ALA A 156 5.29 31.84 5.47
N SER A 157 6.38 32.56 5.23
CA SER A 157 6.45 33.49 4.11
C SER A 157 6.15 32.74 2.81
N ALA A 158 5.37 33.33 1.91
CA ALA A 158 5.03 32.71 0.63
C ALA A 158 6.29 32.25 -0.15
N SER A 159 7.42 32.94 0.06
CA SER A 159 8.73 32.57 -0.47
C SER A 159 9.28 31.25 0.07
N GLU A 160 9.07 30.90 1.33
CA GLU A 160 9.54 29.63 1.90
C GLU A 160 8.69 28.45 1.43
N GLN A 161 7.37 28.65 1.32
CA GLN A 161 6.47 27.67 0.70
C GLN A 161 6.86 27.40 -0.76
N GLU A 162 7.13 28.46 -1.54
CA GLU A 162 7.57 28.30 -2.93
C GLU A 162 8.95 27.66 -3.05
N ALA A 163 9.91 28.02 -2.20
CA ALA A 163 11.25 27.43 -2.23
C ALA A 163 11.19 25.93 -1.95
N PHE A 164 10.42 25.52 -0.94
CA PHE A 164 10.23 24.11 -0.61
C PHE A 164 9.51 23.34 -1.73
N LEU A 165 8.46 23.93 -2.32
CA LEU A 165 7.76 23.33 -3.45
C LEU A 165 8.63 23.22 -4.70
N ARG A 166 9.54 24.18 -4.95
CA ARG A 166 10.50 24.12 -6.06
C ARG A 166 11.56 23.04 -5.84
N GLU A 167 12.13 22.96 -4.63
CA GLU A 167 13.14 21.96 -4.30
C GLU A 167 12.56 20.53 -4.43
N HIS A 168 11.34 20.32 -3.94
CA HIS A 168 10.64 19.04 -4.11
C HIS A 168 10.25 18.76 -5.57
N ASN A 169 9.72 19.73 -6.32
CA ASN A 169 9.38 19.53 -7.74
C ASN A 169 10.59 19.20 -8.62
N LEU A 170 11.75 19.79 -8.33
CA LEU A 170 12.97 19.56 -9.11
C LEU A 170 13.51 18.15 -8.93
N ASN A 171 13.38 17.56 -7.73
CA ASN A 171 13.68 16.13 -7.53
C ASN A 171 12.62 15.23 -8.20
N LEU A 172 11.35 15.61 -8.16
CA LEU A 172 10.25 14.85 -8.79
C LEU A 172 10.33 14.77 -10.32
N LYS A 173 10.77 15.84 -11.01
CA LYS A 173 10.87 15.84 -12.48
C LYS A 173 11.88 14.83 -13.04
N LYS A 174 12.86 14.39 -12.24
CA LYS A 174 13.79 13.32 -12.63
C LYS A 174 13.17 11.91 -12.57
N HIS A 175 12.05 11.73 -11.86
CA HIS A 175 11.52 10.40 -11.52
C HIS A 175 10.11 10.10 -12.05
N HIS A 176 9.64 10.84 -13.06
CA HIS A 176 8.48 10.46 -13.87
C HIS A 176 8.78 9.21 -14.74
N TYR A 177 9.06 8.08 -14.11
CA TYR A 177 9.21 6.77 -14.75
C TYR A 177 8.85 5.61 -13.81
N VAL A 178 7.93 5.78 -12.85
CA VAL A 178 7.44 4.65 -12.03
C VAL A 178 5.93 4.74 -11.79
N ALA A 179 5.15 4.89 -12.86
CA ALA A 179 3.69 4.73 -12.80
C ALA A 179 3.23 3.71 -13.85
N SER A 180 3.77 2.49 -13.78
CA SER A 180 3.23 1.31 -14.50
C SER A 180 3.84 0.03 -13.94
N ARG A 181 3.64 -0.27 -12.64
CA ARG A 181 4.07 -1.55 -12.04
C ARG A 181 2.91 -2.54 -11.83
N SER A 182 1.66 -2.11 -11.95
CA SER A 182 0.49 -3.00 -11.89
C SER A 182 0.31 -3.89 -13.14
N SER A 183 0.97 -3.57 -14.25
CA SER A 183 0.98 -4.38 -15.48
C SER A 183 1.81 -5.65 -15.36
N ASN A 184 2.83 -5.66 -14.49
CA ASN A 184 3.73 -6.82 -14.34
C ASN A 184 3.06 -8.00 -13.64
N LEU A 185 2.06 -7.77 -12.78
CA LEU A 185 1.30 -8.85 -12.15
C LEU A 185 0.42 -9.56 -13.19
N LEU A 186 -0.30 -8.81 -14.01
CA LEU A 186 -1.12 -9.38 -15.10
C LEU A 186 -0.25 -10.15 -16.10
N ILE A 187 0.91 -9.61 -16.49
CA ILE A 187 1.86 -10.29 -17.37
C ILE A 187 2.36 -11.59 -16.73
N LYS A 188 2.72 -11.58 -15.44
CA LYS A 188 3.14 -12.80 -14.72
C LYS A 188 2.05 -13.87 -14.72
N TRP A 189 0.81 -13.50 -14.40
CA TRP A 189 -0.35 -14.41 -14.43
C TRP A 189 -0.61 -14.99 -15.82
N LEU A 190 -0.46 -14.19 -16.86
CA LEU A 190 -0.68 -14.61 -18.25
C LEU A 190 0.42 -15.60 -18.69
N VAL A 191 1.67 -15.35 -18.30
CA VAL A 191 2.79 -16.27 -18.56
C VAL A 191 2.62 -17.60 -17.81
N THR A 192 2.23 -17.59 -16.53
CA THR A 192 1.96 -18.85 -15.81
C THR A 192 0.82 -19.64 -16.43
N LEU A 193 -0.27 -18.98 -16.85
CA LEU A 193 -1.40 -19.63 -17.50
C LEU A 193 -0.98 -20.27 -18.83
N LEU A 194 -0.16 -19.57 -19.62
CA LEU A 194 0.39 -20.09 -20.88
C LEU A 194 1.20 -21.38 -20.67
N ILE A 195 2.07 -21.41 -19.65
CA ILE A 195 2.91 -22.58 -19.33
C ILE A 195 2.03 -23.78 -18.95
N ILE A 196 1.00 -23.57 -18.12
CA ILE A 196 0.06 -24.63 -17.71
C ILE A 196 -0.65 -25.20 -18.94
N LEU A 197 -1.11 -24.35 -19.85
CA LEU A 197 -1.82 -24.77 -21.06
C LEU A 197 -0.93 -25.59 -22.00
N LEU A 198 0.34 -25.20 -22.13
CA LEU A 198 1.36 -25.92 -22.90
C LEU A 198 1.64 -27.32 -22.31
N LEU A 199 1.68 -27.41 -20.97
CA LEU A 199 1.87 -28.67 -20.24
C LEU A 199 0.69 -29.64 -20.45
N ILE A 200 -0.55 -29.13 -20.42
CA ILE A 200 -1.76 -29.93 -20.71
C ILE A 200 -1.75 -30.42 -22.16
N ALA A 201 -1.39 -29.56 -23.11
CA ALA A 201 -1.29 -29.94 -24.52
C ALA A 201 -0.24 -31.04 -24.73
N LEU A 202 0.92 -30.94 -24.08
CA LEU A 202 1.96 -31.97 -24.13
C LEU A 202 1.45 -33.30 -23.56
N LEU A 203 0.75 -33.27 -22.43
CA LEU A 203 0.15 -34.46 -21.81
C LEU A 203 -0.87 -35.14 -22.73
N LEU A 204 -1.71 -34.35 -23.41
CA LEU A 204 -2.66 -34.86 -24.40
C LEU A 204 -1.95 -35.52 -25.59
N VAL A 205 -0.88 -34.91 -26.11
CA VAL A 205 -0.09 -35.50 -27.19
C VAL A 205 0.52 -36.83 -26.75
N VAL A 206 1.09 -36.90 -25.54
CA VAL A 206 1.64 -38.14 -24.98
C VAL A 206 0.54 -39.20 -24.83
N PHE A 207 -0.64 -38.82 -24.35
CA PHE A 207 -1.77 -39.74 -24.20
C PHE A 207 -2.33 -40.25 -25.53
N LEU A 208 -2.32 -39.42 -26.58
CA LEU A 208 -2.74 -39.81 -27.94
C LEU A 208 -1.69 -40.68 -28.65
N LEU A 209 -0.41 -40.46 -28.37
CA LEU A 209 0.69 -41.24 -28.94
C LEU A 209 0.95 -42.55 -28.19
N LEU A 210 0.54 -42.64 -26.92
CA LEU A 210 0.54 -43.89 -26.17
C LEU A 210 -0.44 -44.85 -26.88
N PRO A 211 0.05 -45.94 -27.49
CA PRO A 211 -0.83 -46.91 -28.10
C PRO A 211 -1.78 -47.41 -27.01
N GLN A 212 -3.07 -47.29 -27.27
CA GLN A 212 -4.13 -47.91 -26.48
C GLN A 212 -3.90 -49.43 -26.56
N GLY A 213 -2.97 -49.93 -25.74
CA GLY A 213 -2.64 -51.33 -25.60
C GLY A 213 -3.94 -52.08 -25.40
N GLY A 214 -4.29 -52.87 -26.41
CA GLY A 214 -5.63 -53.37 -26.62
C GLY A 214 -6.18 -54.02 -25.36
N LYS A 215 -7.47 -53.79 -25.12
CA LYS A 215 -8.31 -54.66 -24.30
C LYS A 215 -8.29 -56.05 -24.93
N THR A 216 -7.31 -56.88 -24.59
CA THR A 216 -7.45 -58.32 -24.75
C THR A 216 -8.30 -58.80 -23.59
N GLY A 217 -9.55 -59.12 -23.89
CA GLY A 217 -10.45 -59.75 -22.95
C GLY A 217 -9.84 -61.06 -22.44
N ALA A 218 -9.82 -61.20 -21.12
CA ALA A 218 -9.80 -62.49 -20.48
C ALA A 218 -10.74 -62.39 -19.28
N ALA A 219 -11.96 -62.90 -19.47
CA ALA A 219 -12.85 -63.23 -18.38
C ALA A 219 -12.14 -64.29 -17.51
N ALA A 220 -11.64 -63.87 -16.36
CA ALA A 220 -11.22 -64.77 -15.29
C ALA A 220 -12.02 -64.37 -14.05
N THR A 221 -13.13 -65.07 -13.86
CA THR A 221 -13.83 -65.17 -12.58
C THR A 221 -12.89 -65.77 -11.54
N ALA A 222 -12.43 -64.96 -10.60
CA ALA A 222 -11.84 -65.42 -9.34
C ALA A 222 -12.01 -64.34 -8.24
N SER A 223 -13.05 -64.51 -7.42
CA SER A 223 -13.11 -63.98 -6.05
C SER A 223 -12.23 -64.84 -5.13
N PRO A 224 -12.04 -64.50 -3.84
CA PRO A 224 -11.68 -63.22 -3.23
C PRO A 224 -10.43 -63.39 -2.32
N GLY A 225 -9.45 -62.50 -2.41
CA GLY A 225 -8.23 -62.55 -1.59
C GLY A 225 -8.14 -61.36 -0.66
N LEU A 226 -8.39 -61.59 0.63
CA LEU A 226 -8.14 -60.69 1.76
C LEU A 226 -6.78 -59.99 1.64
N LEU A 227 -6.76 -58.72 1.23
CA LEU A 227 -5.61 -57.84 1.40
C LEU A 227 -5.78 -57.02 2.67
N ASN A 228 -5.20 -57.61 3.70
CA ASN A 228 -4.78 -57.09 4.98
C ASN A 228 -4.29 -55.62 4.94
N TRP A 229 -5.06 -54.72 5.55
CA TRP A 229 -4.76 -53.29 5.74
C TRP A 229 -3.90 -53.00 6.99
N SER A 230 -2.95 -53.87 7.35
CA SER A 230 -2.05 -53.65 8.50
C SER A 230 -0.75 -52.93 8.11
N GLY A 231 -0.88 -51.78 7.45
CA GLY A 231 0.26 -51.03 6.90
C GLY A 231 0.26 -49.52 7.13
N LEU A 232 -0.72 -48.93 7.82
CA LEU A 232 -0.64 -47.52 8.21
C LEU A 232 0.28 -47.35 9.42
N ARG A 233 1.60 -47.34 9.16
CA ARG A 233 2.57 -46.79 10.11
C ARG A 233 2.37 -45.27 10.16
N LEU A 234 1.78 -44.82 11.27
CA LEU A 234 1.84 -43.46 11.77
C LEU A 234 3.26 -42.88 11.59
N TRP A 235 3.39 -41.93 10.68
CA TRP A 235 4.49 -40.98 10.67
C TRP A 235 4.37 -40.12 11.93
N ARG A 236 5.24 -40.37 12.92
CA ARG A 236 5.48 -39.42 14.01
C ARG A 236 6.42 -38.32 13.48
N PRO A 237 6.04 -37.04 13.49
CA PRO A 237 7.02 -35.98 13.34
C PRO A 237 7.91 -35.95 14.60
N VAL A 238 9.20 -36.11 14.39
CA VAL A 238 10.24 -35.90 15.40
C VAL A 238 10.32 -34.41 15.66
N ASN A 239 9.94 -33.99 16.87
CA ASN A 239 10.26 -32.67 17.40
C ASN A 239 11.78 -32.60 17.60
N LEU A 240 12.43 -31.80 16.77
CA LEU A 240 13.82 -31.39 16.92
C LEU A 240 13.80 -29.87 16.88
N PHE A 241 13.77 -29.23 18.05
CA PHE A 241 14.46 -27.96 18.31
C PHE A 241 14.33 -27.61 19.80
N GLN A 242 15.38 -27.95 20.55
CA GLN A 242 15.80 -27.30 21.78
C GLN A 242 17.29 -27.00 21.62
N ALA A 243 17.63 -25.71 21.51
CA ALA A 243 18.84 -25.05 22.02
C ALA A 243 18.79 -23.58 21.57
#